data_AF-A0A6G2UA49-F1
#
_entry.id   AF-A0A6G2UA49-F1
#
_cell.length_a   1.000
_cell.length_b   1.000
_cell.length_c   1.000
_cell.angle_alpha   90.00
_cell.angle_beta   90.00
_cell.angle_gamma   90.00
#
_symmetry.space_group_name_H-M   'P 1'
#
loop_
_entity.id
_entity.type
_entity.pdbx_description
1 polymer ?
#
loop_
_entity_poly.entity_id
_entity_poly.type
_entity_poly.pdbx_seq_one_letter_code
_entity_poly.pdbx_strand_id
1 'polypeptide(L)'
;MSDAPNQQARPATSRTARRVCATLLAIPLAAAGVLGAAAVPSQAAAPGQAGKADHAGRAGASLTCRGEGVDPAAKIRYRTSTVIHAPLRTIWNLQADVANWPSWQPPVTSMKRLDPGPLRKGSGFRWTTPAPATDTTPATTLTITSTVRQLKHGKCIRWTGPAIGDGLRIDRGVHVWNFTKVPGGVLVQTEETWVGDQVEADVPTSVKYLGGGLEEWLKELKATAEARS
;
A
#
# COMPACT_ATOMS: atom_id res chain seq x y z
N MET A 1 10.36 34.32 -44.61
CA MET A 1 10.02 35.75 -44.81
C MET A 1 8.60 35.89 -44.27
N SER A 2 8.30 36.49 -43.12
CA SER A 2 9.02 37.35 -42.19
C SER A 2 8.34 37.20 -40.81
N ASP A 3 9.12 36.95 -39.76
CA ASP A 3 9.49 37.88 -38.68
C ASP A 3 8.48 37.95 -37.51
N ALA A 4 8.84 37.27 -36.42
CA ALA A 4 8.63 37.77 -35.06
C ALA A 4 9.90 38.59 -34.69
N PRO A 5 9.88 39.61 -33.81
CA PRO A 5 9.53 39.44 -32.39
C PRO A 5 8.91 40.69 -31.71
N ASN A 6 8.53 40.62 -30.43
CA ASN A 6 9.28 41.29 -29.35
C ASN A 6 8.49 41.35 -28.02
N GLN A 7 9.27 41.21 -26.96
CA GLN A 7 8.96 41.30 -25.54
C GLN A 7 8.49 42.69 -25.12
N GLN A 8 7.65 42.76 -24.10
CA GLN A 8 7.69 43.84 -23.11
C GLN A 8 7.49 43.30 -21.70
N ALA A 9 8.56 43.35 -20.90
CA ALA A 9 8.53 43.30 -19.45
C ALA A 9 8.70 44.73 -18.92
N ARG A 10 7.93 45.13 -17.90
CA ARG A 10 8.34 46.19 -16.94
C ARG A 10 7.68 46.01 -15.56
N PRO A 11 8.32 46.53 -14.49
CA PRO A 11 8.20 46.04 -13.12
C PRO A 11 7.35 46.94 -12.22
N ALA A 12 7.02 46.47 -11.02
CA ALA A 12 6.69 47.36 -9.91
C ALA A 12 7.18 46.79 -8.57
N THR A 13 7.78 47.71 -7.83
CA THR A 13 8.62 47.59 -6.64
C THR A 13 7.85 47.50 -5.31
N SER A 14 8.44 46.72 -4.40
CA SER A 14 8.57 46.89 -2.93
C SER A 14 7.45 47.56 -2.13
N ARG A 15 7.05 46.89 -1.03
CA ARG A 15 6.90 47.53 0.29
C ARG A 15 7.36 46.60 1.42
N THR A 16 8.41 47.06 2.08
CA THR A 16 8.94 46.65 3.38
C THR A 16 7.94 47.01 4.49
N ALA A 17 7.87 46.20 5.56
CA ALA A 17 8.35 46.58 6.90
C ALA A 17 7.59 45.94 8.08
N ARG A 18 8.43 45.50 9.05
CA ARG A 18 8.25 45.41 10.52
C ARG A 18 7.39 44.26 11.06
N ARG A 19 7.93 43.28 11.81
CA ARG A 19 8.74 43.22 13.06
C ARG A 19 7.85 43.10 14.32
N VAL A 20 8.15 42.02 15.08
CA VAL A 20 8.10 41.90 16.56
C VAL A 20 6.67 41.70 17.11
N CYS A 21 6.34 40.86 18.10
CA CYS A 21 7.02 40.54 19.36
C CYS A 21 6.64 39.13 19.87
N ALA A 22 7.55 38.53 20.64
CA ALA A 22 7.34 37.34 21.45
C ALA A 22 6.54 37.66 22.72
N THR A 23 5.83 36.66 23.26
CA THR A 23 5.63 36.52 24.72
C THR A 23 5.27 35.08 25.10
N LEU A 24 6.19 34.45 25.84
CA LEU A 24 5.93 33.35 26.76
C LEU A 24 5.18 33.89 27.97
N LEU A 25 4.12 33.23 28.41
CA LEU A 25 3.50 33.46 29.72
C LEU A 25 3.23 32.11 30.39
N ALA A 26 4.03 31.86 31.44
CA ALA A 26 3.81 30.83 32.45
C ALA A 26 2.94 31.41 33.58
N ILE A 27 1.99 30.61 34.08
CA ILE A 27 1.21 30.91 35.31
C ILE A 27 0.82 29.55 35.97
N PRO A 28 0.50 29.46 37.28
CA PRO A 28 1.44 29.02 38.32
C PRO A 28 0.91 27.87 39.22
N LEU A 29 1.78 27.39 40.11
CA LEU A 29 1.48 26.53 41.27
C LEU A 29 0.80 27.30 42.42
N ALA A 30 -0.14 26.62 43.13
CA ALA A 30 -0.43 26.64 44.58
C ALA A 30 -1.89 26.12 44.80
N ALA A 31 -2.32 25.41 45.85
CA ALA A 31 -1.73 24.86 47.08
C ALA A 31 -2.73 23.85 47.75
N ALA A 32 -2.17 22.95 48.58
CA ALA A 32 -2.64 22.38 49.87
C ALA A 32 -4.03 21.70 50.06
N GLY A 33 -4.04 20.55 50.77
CA GLY A 33 -5.20 20.10 51.57
C GLY A 33 -5.39 18.58 51.86
N VAL A 34 -4.61 18.02 52.79
CA VAL A 34 -4.95 17.14 53.96
C VAL A 34 -6.03 16.00 53.90
N LEU A 35 -5.57 14.78 54.27
CA LEU A 35 -6.17 13.60 54.96
C LEU A 35 -7.45 12.87 54.44
N GLY A 36 -7.32 11.54 54.28
CA GLY A 36 -8.37 10.58 54.69
C GLY A 36 -8.62 9.36 53.79
N ALA A 37 -8.60 8.18 54.44
CA ALA A 37 -9.21 6.89 54.05
C ALA A 37 -8.45 5.96 53.07
N ALA A 38 -8.15 4.76 53.59
CA ALA A 38 -7.70 3.60 52.86
C ALA A 38 -8.78 3.14 51.87
N ALA A 39 -8.41 3.03 50.60
CA ALA A 39 -9.20 2.39 49.56
C ALA A 39 -8.32 1.43 48.77
N VAL A 40 -8.80 0.19 48.68
CA VAL A 40 -8.31 -0.95 47.92
C VAL A 40 -7.94 -0.54 46.48
N PRO A 41 -6.79 -0.92 45.90
CA PRO A 41 -6.52 -0.62 44.50
C PRO A 41 -7.35 -1.53 43.61
N SER A 42 -8.52 -1.06 43.19
CA SER A 42 -9.17 -1.51 41.96
C SER A 42 -8.38 -0.91 40.80
N GLN A 43 -7.67 -1.75 40.06
CA GLN A 43 -6.98 -1.34 38.83
C GLN A 43 -8.03 -0.90 37.81
N ALA A 44 -8.23 0.41 37.70
CA ALA A 44 -8.92 1.03 36.58
C ALA A 44 -8.02 0.89 35.34
N ALA A 45 -8.46 0.07 34.39
CA ALA A 45 -7.85 0.00 33.06
C ALA A 45 -7.88 1.39 32.43
N ALA A 46 -6.70 1.94 32.15
CA ALA A 46 -6.53 3.17 31.40
C ALA A 46 -7.18 3.04 30.00
N PRO A 47 -7.70 4.14 29.41
CA PRO A 47 -8.29 4.11 28.08
C PRO A 47 -7.25 3.62 27.07
N GLY A 48 -7.61 2.55 26.37
CA GLY A 48 -6.78 1.90 25.36
C GLY A 48 -6.27 2.90 24.33
N GLN A 49 -4.96 2.87 24.11
CA GLN A 49 -4.31 3.52 23.00
C GLN A 49 -4.99 3.08 21.71
N ALA A 50 -5.65 4.04 21.05
CA ALA A 50 -6.19 3.87 19.72
C ALA A 50 -5.05 3.51 18.76
N GLY A 51 -5.09 2.26 18.27
CA GLY A 51 -4.59 1.78 16.99
C GLY A 51 -3.26 2.35 16.48
N LYS A 52 -2.14 1.88 17.04
CA LYS A 52 -1.03 1.52 16.14
C LYS A 52 -1.47 0.25 15.44
N ALA A 53 -1.72 0.33 14.14
CA ALA A 53 -1.94 -0.88 13.35
C ALA A 53 -0.71 -1.78 13.55
N ASP A 54 -0.94 -3.02 13.98
CA ASP A 54 0.09 -4.03 14.18
C ASP A 54 0.71 -4.38 12.81
N HIS A 55 1.65 -3.55 12.35
CA HIS A 55 2.38 -3.71 11.08
C HIS A 55 3.49 -4.77 11.13
N ALA A 56 3.64 -5.48 12.25
CA ALA A 56 4.56 -6.58 12.39
C ALA A 56 3.78 -7.89 12.46
N GLY A 57 3.90 -8.70 11.41
CA GLY A 57 3.19 -9.96 11.25
C GLY A 57 3.30 -10.87 12.47
N ARG A 58 2.16 -11.17 13.09
CA ARG A 58 2.01 -12.47 13.75
C ARG A 58 2.18 -13.55 12.67
N ALA A 59 3.05 -14.52 12.94
CA ALA A 59 3.25 -15.75 12.17
C ALA A 59 1.95 -16.59 12.15
N GLY A 60 0.92 -16.09 11.48
CA GLY A 60 -0.25 -16.86 11.11
C GLY A 60 0.04 -17.66 9.84
N ALA A 61 -0.76 -18.70 9.60
CA ALA A 61 -0.74 -19.44 8.35
C ALA A 61 -0.76 -18.47 7.14
N SER A 62 -0.02 -18.82 6.09
CA SER A 62 -0.02 -18.06 4.85
C SER A 62 -1.43 -17.87 4.31
N LEU A 63 -1.65 -16.73 3.64
CA LEU A 63 -2.87 -16.46 2.92
C LEU A 63 -3.09 -17.49 1.82
N THR A 64 -4.34 -17.89 1.63
CA THR A 64 -4.72 -18.82 0.57
C THR A 64 -5.95 -18.33 -0.18
N CYS A 65 -6.02 -18.69 -1.45
CA CYS A 65 -7.24 -18.61 -2.23
C CYS A 65 -7.60 -19.99 -2.77
N ARG A 66 -8.77 -20.50 -2.37
CA ARG A 66 -9.22 -21.87 -2.69
C ARG A 66 -8.18 -22.94 -2.30
N GLY A 67 -7.57 -22.82 -1.12
CA GLY A 67 -6.58 -23.76 -0.58
C GLY A 67 -5.15 -23.53 -1.05
N GLU A 68 -4.93 -22.62 -2.00
CA GLU A 68 -3.63 -22.40 -2.64
C GLU A 68 -3.02 -21.08 -2.19
N GLY A 69 -1.80 -21.11 -1.67
CA GLY A 69 -1.10 -19.94 -1.12
C GLY A 69 0.04 -19.43 -1.99
N VAL A 70 0.85 -18.54 -1.41
CA VAL A 70 2.13 -18.13 -1.98
C VAL A 70 3.17 -19.27 -1.96
N ASP A 71 4.34 -19.07 -2.56
CA ASP A 71 5.38 -20.11 -2.62
C ASP A 71 6.02 -20.34 -1.22
N PRO A 72 5.85 -21.52 -0.59
CA PRO A 72 6.35 -21.78 0.77
C PRO A 72 7.88 -21.80 0.85
N ALA A 73 8.59 -22.01 -0.27
CA ALA A 73 10.05 -22.07 -0.31
C ALA A 73 10.70 -20.72 -0.66
N ALA A 74 9.92 -19.71 -1.08
CA ALA A 74 10.46 -18.42 -1.46
C ALA A 74 11.10 -17.68 -0.28
N LYS A 75 12.33 -17.22 -0.48
CA LYS A 75 13.10 -16.44 0.49
C LYS A 75 12.59 -15.00 0.60
N ILE A 76 12.07 -14.46 -0.49
CA ILE A 76 11.50 -13.11 -0.56
C ILE A 76 9.99 -13.22 -0.37
N ARG A 77 9.51 -12.66 0.75
CA ARG A 77 8.10 -12.71 1.14
C ARG A 77 7.73 -11.46 1.91
N TYR A 78 6.53 -10.97 1.69
CA TYR A 78 5.95 -9.94 2.52
C TYR A 78 4.43 -10.11 2.65
N ARG A 79 3.90 -9.83 3.84
CA ARG A 79 2.47 -9.87 4.13
C ARG A 79 2.08 -8.60 4.88
N THR A 80 0.97 -8.00 4.47
CA THR A 80 0.38 -6.85 5.15
C THR A 80 -1.15 -6.91 5.09
N SER A 81 -1.80 -6.11 5.92
CA SER A 81 -3.24 -6.03 5.99
C SER A 81 -3.72 -4.69 6.52
N THR A 82 -4.95 -4.32 6.18
CA THR A 82 -5.62 -3.15 6.76
C THR A 82 -7.13 -3.39 6.81
N VAL A 83 -7.80 -2.72 7.75
CA VAL A 83 -9.26 -2.64 7.74
C VAL A 83 -9.67 -1.43 6.92
N ILE A 84 -10.54 -1.65 5.94
CA ILE A 84 -11.10 -0.62 5.07
C ILE A 84 -12.58 -0.43 5.44
N HIS A 85 -12.96 0.79 5.81
CA HIS A 85 -14.31 1.17 6.21
C HIS A 85 -15.18 1.48 4.97
N ALA A 86 -15.36 0.47 4.12
CA ALA A 86 -16.14 0.55 2.89
C ALA A 86 -16.91 -0.77 2.66
N PRO A 87 -18.00 -0.77 1.87
CA PRO A 87 -18.68 -2.01 1.49
C PRO A 87 -17.74 -2.96 0.75
N LEU A 88 -17.85 -4.26 1.04
CA LEU A 88 -17.07 -5.32 0.36
C LEU A 88 -17.16 -5.23 -1.16
N ARG A 89 -18.34 -4.88 -1.70
CA ARG A 89 -18.54 -4.71 -3.14
C ARG A 89 -17.65 -3.61 -3.72
N THR A 90 -17.50 -2.48 -3.03
CA THR A 90 -16.68 -1.35 -3.48
C THR A 90 -15.20 -1.75 -3.53
N ILE A 91 -14.70 -2.34 -2.43
CA ILE A 91 -13.31 -2.79 -2.32
C ILE A 91 -13.00 -3.89 -3.34
N TRP A 92 -13.89 -4.88 -3.46
CA TRP A 92 -13.71 -5.98 -4.40
C TRP A 92 -13.68 -5.47 -5.85
N ASN A 93 -14.60 -4.57 -6.22
CA ASN A 93 -14.64 -4.04 -7.58
C ASN A 93 -13.36 -3.26 -7.91
N LEU A 94 -12.86 -2.44 -7.00
CA LEU A 94 -11.58 -1.73 -7.18
C LEU A 94 -10.43 -2.70 -7.45
N GLN A 95 -10.29 -3.74 -6.62
CA GLN A 95 -9.16 -4.66 -6.73
C GLN A 95 -9.30 -5.65 -7.90
N ALA A 96 -10.51 -6.14 -8.19
CA ALA A 96 -10.74 -7.14 -9.23
C ALA A 96 -10.90 -6.54 -10.64
N ASP A 97 -11.24 -5.26 -10.75
CA ASP A 97 -11.31 -4.55 -12.02
C ASP A 97 -9.93 -4.08 -12.46
N VAL A 98 -9.10 -5.05 -12.85
CA VAL A 98 -7.69 -4.80 -13.15
C VAL A 98 -7.51 -3.76 -14.24
N ALA A 99 -8.41 -3.71 -15.23
CA ALA A 99 -8.35 -2.76 -16.34
C ALA A 99 -8.36 -1.30 -15.88
N ASN A 100 -9.01 -1.01 -14.73
CA ASN A 100 -9.16 0.32 -14.18
C ASN A 100 -8.18 0.63 -13.04
N TRP A 101 -7.21 -0.24 -12.74
CA TRP A 101 -6.17 0.07 -11.75
C TRP A 101 -5.46 1.41 -11.98
N PRO A 102 -5.08 1.82 -13.23
CA PRO A 102 -4.45 3.12 -13.45
C PRO A 102 -5.27 4.33 -12.99
N SER A 103 -6.59 4.19 -12.82
CA SER A 103 -7.46 5.30 -12.42
C SER A 103 -7.41 5.60 -10.92
N TRP A 104 -6.82 4.71 -10.10
CA TRP A 104 -6.84 4.82 -8.64
C TRP A 104 -5.59 4.32 -7.94
N GLN A 105 -4.74 3.55 -8.62
CA GLN A 105 -3.47 3.06 -8.10
C GLN A 105 -2.32 3.80 -8.81
N PRO A 106 -1.80 4.91 -8.26
CA PRO A 106 -0.87 5.80 -8.97
C PRO A 106 0.41 5.13 -9.51
N PRO A 107 1.03 4.15 -8.83
CA PRO A 107 2.19 3.43 -9.38
C PRO A 107 1.88 2.59 -10.62
N VAL A 108 0.62 2.23 -10.89
CA VAL A 108 0.25 1.46 -12.09
C VAL A 108 0.17 2.40 -13.29
N THR A 109 1.22 2.41 -14.11
CA THR A 109 1.36 3.35 -15.25
C THR A 109 0.71 2.88 -16.53
N SER A 110 0.46 1.57 -16.68
CA SER A 110 -0.29 1.01 -17.80
C SER A 110 -0.96 -0.30 -17.42
N MET A 111 -2.00 -0.67 -18.16
CA MET A 111 -2.74 -1.91 -17.97
C MET A 111 -3.32 -2.41 -19.29
N LYS A 112 -3.18 -3.71 -19.55
CA LYS A 112 -3.76 -4.42 -20.69
C LYS A 112 -4.28 -5.78 -20.28
N ARG A 113 -5.57 -6.02 -20.48
CA ARG A 113 -6.16 -7.37 -20.43
C ARG A 113 -5.59 -8.21 -21.58
N LEU A 114 -5.21 -9.46 -21.29
CA LEU A 114 -4.72 -10.41 -22.29
C LEU A 114 -5.79 -11.41 -22.74
N ASP A 115 -6.96 -11.38 -22.09
CA ASP A 115 -8.12 -12.19 -22.40
C ASP A 115 -9.41 -11.35 -22.32
N PRO A 116 -10.45 -11.69 -23.11
CA PRO A 116 -11.73 -11.02 -23.03
C PRO A 116 -12.51 -11.47 -21.79
N GLY A 117 -13.57 -10.70 -21.46
CA GLY A 117 -14.53 -11.03 -20.42
C GLY A 117 -14.07 -10.76 -18.99
N PRO A 118 -14.90 -11.12 -17.99
CA PRO A 118 -14.63 -10.85 -16.59
C PRO A 118 -13.42 -11.62 -16.08
N LEU A 119 -12.76 -11.06 -15.05
CA LEU A 119 -11.63 -11.70 -14.39
C LEU A 119 -12.04 -13.05 -13.80
N ARG A 120 -11.39 -14.13 -14.24
CA ARG A 120 -11.66 -15.50 -13.82
C ARG A 120 -10.37 -16.32 -13.76
N LYS A 121 -10.43 -17.57 -13.29
CA LYS A 121 -9.28 -18.48 -13.35
C LYS A 121 -8.80 -18.59 -14.81
N GLY A 122 -7.50 -18.44 -15.02
CA GLY A 122 -6.86 -18.43 -16.34
C GLY A 122 -6.77 -17.05 -16.98
N SER A 123 -7.44 -16.02 -16.45
CA SER A 123 -7.34 -14.67 -17.00
C SER A 123 -5.92 -14.12 -16.90
N GLY A 124 -5.48 -13.45 -17.97
CA GLY A 124 -4.16 -12.84 -18.07
C GLY A 124 -4.27 -11.33 -18.15
N PHE A 125 -3.33 -10.61 -17.54
CA PHE A 125 -3.21 -9.17 -17.69
C PHE A 125 -1.74 -8.76 -17.62
N ARG A 126 -1.40 -7.70 -18.35
CA ARG A 126 -0.07 -7.10 -18.36
C ARG A 126 -0.17 -5.66 -17.88
N TRP A 127 0.71 -5.27 -16.99
CA TRP A 127 0.72 -3.94 -16.41
C TRP A 127 2.15 -3.48 -16.14
N THR A 128 2.30 -2.18 -15.90
CA THR A 128 3.61 -1.58 -15.63
C THR A 128 3.62 -0.80 -14.34
N THR A 129 4.76 -0.79 -13.66
CA THR A 129 5.04 0.03 -12.48
C THR A 129 6.51 0.46 -12.49
N PRO A 130 6.84 1.68 -12.05
CA PRO A 130 8.22 2.08 -11.87
C PRO A 130 8.86 1.29 -10.72
N ALA A 131 10.15 1.02 -10.84
CA ALA A 131 11.02 0.52 -9.78
C ALA A 131 12.21 1.49 -9.64
N PRO A 132 12.49 1.99 -8.42
CA PRO A 132 13.62 2.89 -8.20
C PRO A 132 14.95 2.16 -8.37
N ALA A 133 16.03 2.92 -8.56
CA ALA A 133 17.38 2.36 -8.56
C ALA A 133 17.74 1.77 -7.18
N THR A 134 18.58 0.74 -7.21
CA THR A 134 19.26 0.19 -6.03
C THR A 134 20.77 0.23 -6.26
N ASP A 135 21.56 -0.20 -5.28
CA ASP A 135 23.01 -0.32 -5.44
C ASP A 135 23.40 -1.30 -6.56
N THR A 136 22.50 -2.22 -6.94
CA THR A 136 22.76 -3.31 -7.88
C THR A 136 21.87 -3.28 -9.14
N THR A 137 20.88 -2.38 -9.22
CA THR A 137 19.95 -2.31 -10.35
C THR A 137 19.63 -0.85 -10.71
N PRO A 138 19.53 -0.52 -12.01
CA PRO A 138 19.13 0.82 -12.43
C PRO A 138 17.65 1.08 -12.12
N ALA A 139 17.27 2.37 -12.08
CA ALA A 139 15.85 2.71 -12.10
C ALA A 139 15.22 2.20 -13.40
N THR A 140 14.06 1.57 -13.31
CA THR A 140 13.46 0.87 -14.45
C THR A 140 11.94 0.88 -14.37
N THR A 141 11.29 0.42 -15.45
CA THR A 141 9.86 0.13 -15.45
C THR A 141 9.67 -1.38 -15.55
N LEU A 142 9.07 -1.97 -14.52
CA LEU A 142 8.71 -3.38 -14.52
C LEU A 142 7.47 -3.57 -15.39
N THR A 143 7.58 -4.44 -16.39
CA THR A 143 6.44 -5.04 -17.09
C THR A 143 6.09 -6.35 -16.41
N ILE A 144 4.89 -6.42 -15.83
CA ILE A 144 4.41 -7.56 -15.06
C ILE A 144 3.33 -8.25 -15.87
N THR A 145 3.47 -9.56 -16.10
CA THR A 145 2.43 -10.36 -16.78
C THR A 145 1.82 -11.33 -15.77
N SER A 146 0.64 -11.01 -15.27
CA SER A 146 -0.05 -11.77 -14.24
C SER A 146 -1.10 -12.72 -14.84
N THR A 147 -1.14 -13.94 -14.34
CA THR A 147 -2.17 -14.94 -14.66
C THR A 147 -2.92 -15.33 -13.40
N VAL A 148 -4.24 -15.16 -13.38
CA VAL A 148 -5.10 -15.58 -12.28
C VAL A 148 -5.12 -17.09 -12.18
N ARG A 149 -4.68 -17.62 -11.04
CA ARG A 149 -4.64 -19.07 -10.77
C ARG A 149 -5.83 -19.51 -9.94
N GLN A 150 -6.28 -18.69 -8.99
CA GLN A 150 -7.47 -18.95 -8.17
C GLN A 150 -8.25 -17.64 -7.99
N LEU A 151 -9.57 -17.75 -7.98
CA LEU A 151 -10.47 -16.63 -7.72
C LEU A 151 -11.74 -17.15 -7.04
N LYS A 152 -12.13 -16.50 -5.95
CA LYS A 152 -13.46 -16.66 -5.34
C LYS A 152 -14.01 -15.27 -5.10
N HIS A 153 -15.07 -14.94 -5.84
CA HIS A 153 -15.66 -13.60 -5.85
C HIS A 153 -15.95 -13.09 -4.43
N GLY A 154 -15.51 -11.86 -4.13
CA GLY A 154 -15.69 -11.21 -2.84
C GLY A 154 -14.92 -11.85 -1.67
N LYS A 155 -14.04 -12.84 -1.93
CA LYS A 155 -13.32 -13.56 -0.86
C LYS A 155 -11.82 -13.62 -1.06
N CYS A 156 -11.37 -13.97 -2.26
CA CYS A 156 -9.94 -14.08 -2.53
C CYS A 156 -9.60 -14.05 -4.02
N ILE A 157 -8.38 -13.63 -4.32
CA ILE A 157 -7.76 -13.73 -5.64
C ILE A 157 -6.31 -14.15 -5.47
N ARG A 158 -5.83 -15.05 -6.33
CA ARG A 158 -4.42 -15.41 -6.43
C ARG A 158 -3.98 -15.38 -7.88
N TRP A 159 -2.88 -14.68 -8.16
CA TRP A 159 -2.24 -14.69 -9.47
C TRP A 159 -0.74 -14.95 -9.36
N THR A 160 -0.16 -15.32 -10.49
CA THR A 160 1.27 -15.59 -10.62
C THR A 160 1.81 -14.99 -11.90
N GLY A 161 3.10 -14.67 -11.94
CA GLY A 161 3.73 -14.25 -13.19
C GLY A 161 5.09 -13.59 -13.01
N PRO A 162 5.83 -13.36 -14.10
CA PRO A 162 7.11 -12.66 -14.06
C PRO A 162 6.92 -11.14 -14.00
N ALA A 163 7.95 -10.46 -13.50
CA ALA A 163 8.15 -9.01 -13.64
C ALA A 163 9.50 -8.77 -14.31
N ILE A 164 9.53 -8.00 -15.39
CA ILE A 164 10.73 -7.78 -16.19
C ILE A 164 10.89 -6.30 -16.47
N GLY A 165 12.03 -5.74 -16.10
CA GLY A 165 12.51 -4.42 -16.48
C GLY A 165 13.95 -4.49 -16.96
N ASP A 166 14.46 -3.37 -17.44
CA ASP A 166 15.89 -3.23 -17.71
C ASP A 166 16.69 -3.38 -16.41
N GLY A 167 17.65 -4.30 -16.40
CA GLY A 167 18.49 -4.59 -15.23
C GLY A 167 17.78 -5.14 -13.99
N LEU A 168 16.49 -5.50 -14.04
CA LEU A 168 15.74 -6.09 -12.92
C LEU A 168 14.73 -7.14 -13.41
N ARG A 169 14.87 -8.37 -12.91
CA ARG A 169 14.01 -9.49 -13.27
C ARG A 169 13.56 -10.30 -12.05
N ILE A 170 12.26 -10.50 -11.95
CA ILE A 170 11.61 -11.47 -11.06
C ILE A 170 11.06 -12.59 -11.96
N ASP A 171 11.56 -13.82 -11.78
CA ASP A 171 11.13 -14.95 -12.60
C ASP A 171 9.69 -15.36 -12.31
N ARG A 172 9.29 -15.30 -11.05
CA ARG A 172 7.93 -15.61 -10.64
C ARG A 172 7.56 -14.89 -9.34
N GLY A 173 6.53 -14.06 -9.42
CA GLY A 173 5.73 -13.62 -8.29
C GLY A 173 4.53 -14.54 -8.06
N VAL A 174 4.15 -14.75 -6.81
CA VAL A 174 2.87 -15.35 -6.42
C VAL A 174 2.20 -14.40 -5.43
N HIS A 175 1.04 -13.88 -5.78
CA HIS A 175 0.36 -12.82 -5.03
C HIS A 175 -1.04 -13.28 -4.65
N VAL A 176 -1.35 -13.21 -3.35
CA VAL A 176 -2.63 -13.63 -2.77
C VAL A 176 -3.29 -12.45 -2.07
N TRP A 177 -4.57 -12.25 -2.37
CA TRP A 177 -5.46 -11.28 -1.73
C TRP A 177 -6.61 -12.01 -1.04
N ASN A 178 -6.94 -11.60 0.19
CA ASN A 178 -8.11 -12.05 0.94
C ASN A 178 -8.95 -10.87 1.42
N PHE A 179 -10.27 -11.08 1.43
CA PHE A 179 -11.27 -10.10 1.85
C PHE A 179 -12.21 -10.74 2.85
N THR A 180 -12.22 -10.20 4.07
CA THR A 180 -13.04 -10.74 5.17
C THR A 180 -13.86 -9.60 5.77
N LYS A 181 -15.20 -9.73 5.74
CA LYS A 181 -16.06 -8.77 6.45
C LYS A 181 -15.79 -8.86 7.95
N VAL A 182 -15.63 -7.70 8.59
CA VAL A 182 -15.42 -7.53 10.02
C VAL A 182 -16.36 -6.43 10.54
N PRO A 183 -16.60 -6.31 11.86
CA PRO A 183 -17.30 -5.15 12.38
C PRO A 183 -16.65 -3.85 11.89
N GLY A 184 -17.45 -2.93 11.34
CA GLY A 184 -16.97 -1.64 10.83
C GLY A 184 -16.39 -1.63 9.42
N GLY A 185 -16.18 -2.78 8.76
CA GLY A 185 -15.65 -2.77 7.39
C GLY A 185 -15.21 -4.12 6.85
N VAL A 186 -14.12 -4.12 6.09
CA VAL A 186 -13.51 -5.33 5.52
C VAL A 186 -12.03 -5.35 5.86
N LEU A 187 -11.59 -6.43 6.49
CA LEU A 187 -10.18 -6.76 6.60
C LEU A 187 -9.68 -7.22 5.23
N VAL A 188 -8.80 -6.43 4.63
CA VAL A 188 -8.09 -6.78 3.40
C VAL A 188 -6.69 -7.22 3.77
N GLN A 189 -6.30 -8.39 3.31
CA GLN A 189 -4.96 -8.94 3.54
C GLN A 189 -4.33 -9.27 2.19
N THR A 190 -3.05 -9.00 2.06
CA THR A 190 -2.26 -9.39 0.89
C THR A 190 -0.94 -10.02 1.32
N GLU A 191 -0.51 -11.02 0.57
CA GLU A 191 0.77 -11.69 0.75
C GLU A 191 1.35 -11.99 -0.64
N GLU A 192 2.63 -11.72 -0.81
CA GLU A 192 3.34 -11.97 -2.05
C GLU A 192 4.71 -12.60 -1.78
N THR A 193 5.13 -13.45 -2.71
CA THR A 193 6.47 -14.05 -2.75
C THR A 193 7.10 -13.88 -4.11
N TRP A 194 8.40 -13.65 -4.15
CA TRP A 194 9.20 -13.61 -5.37
C TRP A 194 10.26 -14.72 -5.37
N VAL A 195 10.55 -15.25 -6.57
CA VAL A 195 11.71 -16.11 -6.82
C VAL A 195 12.43 -15.65 -8.08
N GLY A 196 13.75 -15.85 -8.09
CA GLY A 196 14.64 -15.57 -9.22
C GLY A 196 16.04 -15.20 -8.73
N ASP A 197 17.07 -15.75 -9.37
CA ASP A 197 18.46 -15.64 -8.92
C ASP A 197 18.91 -14.20 -8.69
N GLN A 198 18.49 -13.28 -9.58
CA GLN A 198 18.84 -11.88 -9.48
C GLN A 198 18.27 -11.21 -8.22
N VAL A 199 16.98 -11.35 -7.96
CA VAL A 199 16.33 -10.73 -6.79
C VAL A 199 16.70 -11.43 -5.49
N GLU A 200 17.09 -12.71 -5.55
CA GLU A 200 17.59 -13.46 -4.40
C GLU A 200 19.05 -13.15 -4.04
N ALA A 201 19.81 -12.47 -4.91
CA ALA A 201 21.15 -12.02 -4.60
C ALA A 201 21.18 -10.99 -3.44
N ASP A 202 20.09 -10.25 -3.24
CA ASP A 202 19.88 -9.34 -2.11
C ASP A 202 18.44 -9.45 -1.59
N VAL A 203 18.17 -10.51 -0.83
CA VAL A 203 16.85 -10.78 -0.23
C VAL A 203 16.36 -9.61 0.66
N PRO A 204 17.17 -9.02 1.57
CA PRO A 204 16.72 -7.90 2.39
C PRO A 204 16.22 -6.71 1.57
N THR A 205 16.95 -6.30 0.53
CA THR A 205 16.53 -5.19 -0.34
C THR A 205 15.26 -5.55 -1.12
N SER A 206 15.17 -6.77 -1.66
CA SER A 206 13.97 -7.24 -2.36
C SER A 206 12.73 -7.27 -1.46
N VAL A 207 12.86 -7.75 -0.21
CA VAL A 207 11.77 -7.75 0.78
C VAL A 207 11.34 -6.33 1.14
N LYS A 208 12.29 -5.38 1.27
CA LYS A 208 11.99 -3.97 1.54
C LYS A 208 11.14 -3.36 0.41
N TYR A 209 11.52 -3.55 -0.85
CA TYR A 209 10.78 -2.99 -1.98
C TYR A 209 9.44 -3.68 -2.21
N LEU A 210 9.38 -5.01 -2.05
CA LEU A 210 8.11 -5.74 -2.08
C LEU A 210 7.15 -5.21 -1.00
N GLY A 211 7.66 -5.04 0.23
CA GLY A 211 6.87 -4.57 1.35
C GLY A 211 6.32 -3.17 1.14
N GLY A 212 7.18 -2.21 0.79
CA GLY A 212 6.74 -0.84 0.51
C GLY A 212 5.71 -0.76 -0.62
N GLY A 213 5.85 -1.58 -1.67
CA GLY A 213 4.86 -1.67 -2.75
C GLY A 213 3.49 -2.17 -2.27
N LEU A 214 3.45 -3.22 -1.43
CA LEU A 214 2.19 -3.76 -0.91
C LEU A 214 1.52 -2.84 0.11
N GLU A 215 2.30 -2.15 0.94
CA GLU A 215 1.78 -1.18 1.90
C GLU A 215 1.15 0.02 1.20
N GLU A 216 1.85 0.60 0.21
CA GLU A 216 1.30 1.70 -0.60
C GLU A 216 0.05 1.24 -1.37
N TRP A 217 0.07 0.01 -1.91
CA TRP A 217 -1.11 -0.51 -2.60
C TRP A 217 -2.35 -0.55 -1.70
N LEU A 218 -2.20 -1.05 -0.46
CA LEU A 218 -3.28 -1.09 0.52
C LEU A 218 -3.73 0.30 0.94
N LYS A 219 -2.79 1.24 1.10
CA LYS A 219 -3.10 2.65 1.43
C LYS A 219 -3.99 3.29 0.38
N GLU A 220 -3.64 3.16 -0.90
CA GLU A 220 -4.41 3.75 -2.00
C GLU A 220 -5.76 3.04 -2.20
N LEU A 221 -5.81 1.71 -2.02
CA LEU A 221 -7.07 0.96 -2.05
C LEU A 221 -8.01 1.42 -0.93
N LYS A 222 -7.48 1.61 0.29
CA LYS A 222 -8.24 2.11 1.44
C LYS A 222 -8.80 3.50 1.16
N ALA A 223 -7.93 4.45 0.83
CA ALA A 223 -8.32 5.84 0.56
C ALA A 223 -9.39 5.92 -0.53
N THR A 224 -9.19 5.20 -1.64
CA THR A 224 -10.13 5.20 -2.77
C THR A 224 -11.47 4.56 -2.39
N ALA A 225 -11.46 3.44 -1.68
CA ALA A 225 -12.69 2.74 -1.32
C ALA A 225 -13.53 3.54 -0.32
N GLU A 226 -12.89 4.15 0.69
CA GLU A 226 -13.56 4.94 1.72
C GLU A 226 -14.15 6.23 1.15
N ALA A 227 -13.50 6.85 0.14
CA ALA A 227 -14.03 8.02 -0.55
C ALA A 227 -15.23 7.72 -1.47
N ARG A 228 -15.46 6.45 -1.83
CA ARG A 228 -16.58 6.01 -2.71
C ARG A 228 -17.76 5.42 -1.93
N SER A 229 -17.72 5.46 -0.60
CA SER A 229 -18.66 4.76 0.29
C SER A 229 -19.69 5.68 0.90
#